data_AF-A0AB32UW24-F1
#
_entry.id   AF-A0AB32UW24-F1
#
_cell.length_a   1.000
_cell.length_b   1.000
_cell.length_c   1.000
_cell.angle_alpha   90.00
_cell.angle_beta   90.00
_cell.angle_gamma   90.00
#
_symmetry.space_group_name_H-M   'P 1'
#
loop_
_entity.id
_entity.type
_entity.pdbx_description
1 polymer ?
#
loop_
_entity_poly.entity_id
_entity_poly.type
_entity_poly.pdbx_seq_one_letter_code
_entity_poly.pdbx_strand_id
1 'polypeptide(L)'
;MEDIEDLLVGSGGAPPGFRLPLNAVGVNPRKKHRNKPNKISQTNDPLTPLLPPKIPGTQTIYIKTFGCSHNQSDSEYMAGQLSAFGYAISDNPEEGDLWLINTCTVKSPSQSAMNTLITKCKSAKKPLVVAGCVPQGSRDLKELEGVSIVGVQQIDRVVEVVEETLKGHEVRLMNRKTLPALDLPKVRKNKFVEILPINVGCLGACTYCKTKHARGHLGSYTIDSLVERVKTVIADGVKEIWLSSEDTGAYGRDIGVNLPILLNALVAELPPDGNTMLRIGMTNPPFILEHLKEIADVLRHPCVYSFLHVPVQSGSDAILTAMNREYTVSEFRTVVDTLTELVPGMQIATDIICGFPGETDEDFAQTVNLIKEYKFPQVHISQFYPRPGTPAARMKKVPSTIVKNRSRELTSVFEAFTPYIGMEGRVERIWITEVAADGIHLVGHTKGYVQVLVIGPESMLGTSAIVKITSVGRWSVFGEVIETLTQVNLKMAPEKVCNQEKCSTRFNQFDSGACSKEPEPCSCGPNCCGGQTILEECTVSSNDSWMEDRSSKNLIGWLLRKRRNHVHKKVENGLALGLRKKQDWALGGWGIVDRALLVGILVSFFIIVAVIIHLEFRTILSK
;
A
#
# COMPACT_ATOMS: atom_id res chain seq x y z
N MET A 1 -48.18 35.64 -6.19
CA MET A 1 -47.93 36.71 -7.17
C MET A 1 -46.54 36.44 -7.71
N GLU A 2 -46.39 35.49 -8.65
CA GLU A 2 -46.74 35.64 -10.10
C GLU A 2 -45.91 36.80 -10.68
N ASP A 3 -45.00 36.63 -11.65
CA ASP A 3 -45.15 36.06 -13.00
C ASP A 3 -43.80 35.47 -13.50
N ILE A 4 -43.72 34.29 -14.12
CA ILE A 4 -43.93 33.95 -15.55
C ILE A 4 -42.97 34.68 -16.51
N GLU A 5 -41.97 33.95 -17.02
CA GLU A 5 -41.82 33.66 -18.47
C GLU A 5 -40.76 32.58 -18.70
N ASP A 6 -41.22 31.48 -19.31
CA ASP A 6 -40.46 30.31 -19.78
C ASP A 6 -40.48 30.31 -21.32
N LEU A 7 -39.56 29.55 -21.94
CA LEU A 7 -39.39 29.22 -23.39
C LEU A 7 -38.38 30.12 -24.14
N LEU A 8 -37.25 29.61 -24.65
CA LEU A 8 -37.15 28.55 -25.67
C LEU A 8 -35.90 27.65 -25.55
N VAL A 9 -36.11 26.43 -26.05
CA VAL A 9 -35.29 25.22 -26.06
C VAL A 9 -34.05 25.29 -26.97
N GLY A 10 -32.96 24.66 -26.53
CA GLY A 10 -31.81 24.26 -27.36
C GLY A 10 -31.15 22.99 -26.79
N SER A 11 -31.57 21.85 -27.33
CA SER A 11 -31.25 20.47 -26.95
C SER A 11 -29.80 20.02 -27.15
N GLY A 12 -29.23 19.36 -26.14
CA GLY A 12 -27.97 18.63 -26.16
C GLY A 12 -27.67 17.99 -24.79
N GLY A 13 -28.29 16.83 -24.52
CA GLY A 13 -28.32 16.22 -23.19
C GLY A 13 -27.04 15.45 -22.83
N ALA A 14 -26.44 15.81 -21.69
CA ALA A 14 -25.67 14.89 -20.86
C ALA A 14 -26.62 14.19 -19.85
N PRO A 15 -26.34 12.95 -19.41
CA PRO A 15 -27.23 12.20 -18.53
C PRO A 15 -27.47 12.90 -17.17
N PRO A 16 -28.63 12.69 -16.52
CA PRO A 16 -28.99 13.39 -15.28
C PRO A 16 -28.09 12.94 -14.13
N GLY A 17 -27.28 13.87 -13.60
CA GLY A 17 -26.31 13.61 -12.52
C GLY A 17 -25.05 14.49 -12.60
N PHE A 18 -24.74 15.03 -13.78
CA PHE A 18 -23.53 15.85 -14.05
C PHE A 18 -23.84 17.34 -14.32
N ARG A 19 -24.80 17.93 -13.62
CA ARG A 19 -24.97 19.40 -13.66
C ARG A 19 -24.12 20.06 -12.59
N LEU A 20 -23.01 20.66 -13.01
CA LEU A 20 -22.12 21.46 -12.16
C LEU A 20 -22.88 22.64 -11.55
N PRO A 21 -22.92 22.80 -10.21
CA PRO A 21 -23.35 24.06 -9.62
C PRO A 21 -22.26 25.11 -9.86
N LEU A 22 -22.52 26.02 -10.80
CA LEU A 22 -21.80 27.29 -10.94
C LEU A 22 -22.16 28.14 -9.72
N ASN A 23 -21.40 28.02 -8.62
CA ASN A 23 -21.13 29.05 -7.60
C ASN A 23 -20.60 28.40 -6.31
N ALA A 24 -19.30 28.09 -6.25
CA ALA A 24 -18.52 27.94 -4.99
C ALA A 24 -17.01 27.71 -5.23
N VAL A 25 -16.42 28.26 -6.29
CA VAL A 25 -15.00 28.01 -6.63
C VAL A 25 -14.29 29.35 -6.80
N GLY A 26 -13.21 29.55 -6.04
CA GLY A 26 -12.27 30.65 -6.30
C GLY A 26 -11.53 30.36 -7.60
N VAL A 27 -12.08 30.81 -8.72
CA VAL A 27 -11.43 30.75 -10.04
C VAL A 27 -10.63 32.04 -10.20
N ASN A 28 -9.31 31.93 -10.33
CA ASN A 28 -8.46 33.08 -10.65
C ASN A 28 -8.12 33.03 -12.15
N PRO A 29 -8.82 33.79 -13.02
CA PRO A 29 -8.41 33.91 -14.41
C PRO A 29 -7.07 34.65 -14.48
N ARG A 30 -6.08 34.11 -15.21
CA ARG A 30 -4.83 34.84 -15.47
C ARG A 30 -5.14 36.11 -16.28
N LYS A 31 -4.88 37.29 -15.69
CA LYS A 31 -4.98 38.58 -16.40
C LYS A 31 -3.97 38.61 -17.56
N LYS A 32 -4.45 38.64 -18.80
CA LYS A 32 -3.64 39.10 -19.95
C LYS A 32 -3.22 40.55 -19.69
N HIS A 33 -1.93 40.85 -19.76
CA HIS A 33 -1.42 42.21 -19.73
C HIS A 33 -2.06 43.02 -20.87
N ARG A 34 -2.87 44.01 -20.53
CA ARG A 34 -3.44 44.99 -21.46
C ARG A 34 -2.36 46.04 -21.75
N ASN A 35 -1.66 45.92 -22.87
CA ASN A 35 -0.88 47.04 -23.41
C ASN A 35 -1.82 48.04 -24.10
N LYS A 36 -1.58 49.34 -23.87
CA LYS A 36 -2.31 50.49 -24.44
C LYS A 36 -2.19 50.53 -25.98
N PRO A 37 -3.16 51.15 -26.68
CA PRO A 37 -3.24 51.08 -28.14
C PRO A 37 -2.22 52.03 -28.76
N ASN A 38 -1.38 51.52 -29.66
CA ASN A 38 -0.62 52.35 -30.57
C ASN A 38 -0.69 51.78 -31.99
N LYS A 39 -1.12 52.66 -32.90
CA LYS A 39 -1.06 52.69 -34.37
C LYS A 39 -0.97 51.38 -35.15
N ILE A 40 -1.98 51.24 -36.01
CA ILE A 40 -2.11 50.32 -37.14
C ILE A 40 -0.85 50.40 -38.01
N SER A 41 -0.08 49.31 -38.00
CA SER A 41 0.93 48.99 -39.01
C SER A 41 0.61 47.59 -39.49
N GLN A 42 0.20 47.46 -40.74
CA GLN A 42 -0.02 46.17 -41.38
C GLN A 42 1.32 45.45 -41.52
N THR A 43 1.54 44.44 -40.68
CA THR A 43 2.52 43.39 -40.95
C THR A 43 1.79 42.07 -40.82
N ASN A 44 1.69 41.36 -41.93
CA ASN A 44 1.14 40.01 -42.03
C ASN A 44 1.99 39.07 -41.15
N ASP A 45 1.53 38.80 -39.93
CA ASP A 45 2.05 37.73 -39.11
C ASP A 45 1.31 36.43 -39.52
N PRO A 46 2.01 35.36 -39.92
CA PRO A 46 1.35 34.10 -40.22
C PRO A 46 0.67 33.58 -38.96
N LEU A 47 -0.65 33.36 -39.08
CA LEU A 47 -1.51 32.71 -38.10
C LEU A 47 -0.75 31.61 -37.37
N THR A 48 -0.50 31.83 -36.07
CA THR A 48 -0.18 30.72 -35.17
C THR A 48 -1.33 29.73 -35.31
N PRO A 49 -1.09 28.44 -35.63
CA PRO A 49 -2.17 27.48 -35.74
C PRO A 49 -2.88 27.44 -34.40
N LEU A 50 -4.13 27.91 -34.37
CA LEU A 50 -5.03 27.63 -33.25
C LEU A 50 -5.12 26.11 -33.20
N LEU A 51 -4.60 25.52 -32.12
CA LEU A 51 -4.79 24.10 -31.84
C LEU A 51 -6.27 23.78 -32.06
N PRO A 52 -6.60 22.70 -32.80
CA PRO A 52 -7.99 22.34 -33.05
C PRO A 52 -8.73 22.28 -31.71
N PRO A 53 -10.01 22.70 -31.65
CA PRO A 53 -10.78 22.67 -30.41
C PRO A 53 -10.72 21.25 -29.85
N LYS A 54 -9.95 21.09 -28.78
CA LYS A 54 -9.77 19.80 -28.12
C LYS A 54 -11.11 19.44 -27.48
N ILE A 55 -11.73 18.37 -27.95
CA ILE A 55 -12.99 17.87 -27.40
C ILE A 55 -12.73 17.47 -25.95
N PRO A 56 -13.47 18.00 -24.95
CA PRO A 56 -13.35 17.59 -23.55
C PRO A 56 -13.36 16.07 -23.41
N GLY A 57 -12.54 15.54 -22.51
CA GLY A 57 -12.42 14.09 -22.30
C GLY A 57 -11.52 13.36 -23.32
N THR A 58 -11.11 13.94 -24.46
CA THR A 58 -10.23 13.23 -25.41
C THR A 58 -8.74 13.30 -25.08
N GLN A 59 -8.37 13.98 -24.00
CA GLN A 59 -6.98 14.17 -23.59
C GLN A 59 -6.44 12.99 -22.79
N THR A 60 -5.12 12.83 -22.79
CA THR A 60 -4.43 11.86 -21.94
C THR A 60 -3.98 12.53 -20.65
N ILE A 61 -4.32 11.96 -19.51
CA ILE A 61 -3.92 12.43 -18.18
C ILE A 61 -2.80 11.54 -17.66
N TYR A 62 -1.63 12.14 -17.43
CA TYR A 62 -0.53 11.48 -16.74
C TYR A 62 -0.75 11.55 -15.23
N ILE A 63 -0.82 10.40 -14.56
CA ILE A 63 -0.99 10.35 -13.09
C ILE A 63 0.30 9.86 -12.44
N LYS A 64 0.84 10.66 -11.51
CA LYS A 64 1.96 10.24 -10.67
C LYS A 64 1.59 10.31 -9.20
N THR A 65 1.63 9.15 -8.55
CA THR A 65 1.37 9.04 -7.12
C THR A 65 2.67 8.91 -6.33
N PHE A 66 2.78 9.69 -5.26
CA PHE A 66 3.77 9.54 -4.21
C PHE A 66 3.07 9.31 -2.88
N GLY A 67 3.57 8.40 -2.04
CA GLY A 67 3.09 8.27 -0.65
C GLY A 67 2.76 6.86 -0.22
N CYS A 68 1.77 6.78 0.67
CA CYS A 68 1.26 5.56 1.28
C CYS A 68 0.10 4.94 0.48
N SER A 69 -0.43 3.81 0.97
CA SER A 69 -1.61 3.15 0.40
C SER A 69 -2.82 4.09 0.30
N HIS A 70 -3.03 4.98 1.27
CA HIS A 70 -4.12 5.97 1.19
C HIS A 70 -3.96 6.90 -0.03
N ASN A 71 -2.75 7.41 -0.29
CA ASN A 71 -2.49 8.21 -1.49
C ASN A 71 -2.66 7.39 -2.79
N GLN A 72 -2.35 6.10 -2.76
CA GLN A 72 -2.62 5.20 -3.91
C GLN A 72 -4.13 5.09 -4.14
N SER A 73 -4.93 4.81 -3.11
CA SER A 73 -6.39 4.76 -3.22
C SER A 73 -6.99 6.08 -3.72
N ASP A 74 -6.51 7.23 -3.22
CA ASP A 74 -6.96 8.55 -3.67
C ASP A 74 -6.73 8.70 -5.19
N SER A 75 -5.57 8.26 -5.69
CA SER A 75 -5.27 8.29 -7.13
C SER A 75 -6.12 7.32 -7.94
N GLU A 76 -6.44 6.15 -7.41
CA GLU A 76 -7.31 5.18 -8.09
C GLU A 76 -8.74 5.71 -8.25
N TYR A 77 -9.28 6.39 -7.22
CA TYR A 77 -10.56 7.10 -7.32
C TYR A 77 -10.50 8.27 -8.29
N MET A 78 -9.41 9.05 -8.29
CA MET A 78 -9.26 10.14 -9.25
C MET A 78 -9.17 9.61 -10.69
N ALA A 79 -8.39 8.56 -10.92
CA ALA A 79 -8.25 7.91 -12.22
C ALA A 79 -9.58 7.33 -12.70
N GLY A 80 -10.36 6.71 -11.81
CA GLY A 80 -11.66 6.15 -12.15
C GLY A 80 -12.68 7.21 -12.57
N GLN A 81 -12.76 8.33 -11.85
CA GLN A 81 -13.63 9.44 -12.24
C GLN A 81 -13.22 10.08 -13.58
N LEU A 82 -11.91 10.28 -13.79
CA LEU A 82 -11.40 10.81 -15.06
C LEU A 82 -11.67 9.86 -16.22
N SER A 83 -11.47 8.56 -16.02
CA SER A 83 -11.77 7.54 -17.03
C SER A 83 -13.27 7.44 -17.33
N ALA A 84 -14.13 7.50 -16.30
CA ALA A 84 -15.58 7.52 -16.47
C ALA A 84 -16.08 8.76 -17.23
N PHE A 85 -15.38 9.90 -17.10
CA PHE A 85 -15.66 11.10 -17.90
C PHE A 85 -15.21 10.96 -19.37
N GLY A 86 -14.19 10.14 -19.64
CA GLY A 86 -13.71 9.82 -20.99
C GLY A 86 -12.21 9.95 -21.19
N TYR A 87 -11.46 10.47 -20.20
CA TYR A 87 -10.02 10.66 -20.33
C TYR A 87 -9.24 9.35 -20.37
N ALA A 88 -8.20 9.30 -21.20
CA ALA A 88 -7.21 8.24 -21.17
C ALA A 88 -6.23 8.49 -20.02
N ILE A 89 -5.92 7.45 -19.23
CA ILE A 89 -4.95 7.53 -18.13
C ILE A 89 -3.63 6.90 -18.59
N SER A 90 -2.49 7.58 -18.35
CA SER A 90 -1.16 7.07 -18.70
C SER A 90 -0.19 7.19 -17.52
N ASP A 91 0.73 6.23 -17.43
CA ASP A 91 1.90 6.25 -16.54
C ASP A 91 3.14 6.86 -17.24
N ASN A 92 3.02 7.24 -18.52
CA ASN A 92 4.09 7.88 -19.29
C ASN A 92 3.94 9.42 -19.27
N PRO A 93 4.91 10.16 -18.71
CA PRO A 93 4.85 11.62 -18.63
C PRO A 93 4.81 12.31 -20.00
N GLU A 94 5.39 11.69 -21.03
CA GLU A 94 5.48 12.30 -22.36
C GLU A 94 4.12 12.27 -23.09
N GLU A 95 3.32 11.23 -22.87
CA GLU A 95 1.97 11.06 -23.44
C GLU A 95 0.91 11.96 -22.78
N GLY A 96 1.13 12.41 -21.55
CA GLY A 96 0.14 13.22 -20.82
C GLY A 96 -0.02 14.63 -21.39
N ASP A 97 -1.23 14.99 -21.81
CA ASP A 97 -1.66 16.36 -22.11
C ASP A 97 -1.75 17.21 -20.83
N LEU A 98 -2.10 16.59 -19.70
CA LEU A 98 -2.10 17.19 -18.36
C LEU A 98 -1.45 16.24 -17.36
N TRP A 99 -0.73 16.80 -16.40
CA TRP A 99 -0.11 16.04 -15.32
C TRP A 99 -0.92 16.20 -14.04
N LEU A 100 -1.31 15.08 -13.42
CA LEU A 100 -1.92 15.01 -12.11
C LEU A 100 -0.95 14.33 -11.14
N ILE A 101 -0.38 15.11 -10.23
CA ILE A 101 0.62 14.62 -9.27
C ILE A 101 -0.04 14.54 -7.89
N ASN A 102 -0.27 13.32 -7.39
CA ASN A 102 -0.78 13.08 -6.04
C ASN A 102 0.38 12.89 -5.05
N THR A 103 0.37 13.66 -3.96
CA THR A 103 1.57 13.92 -3.16
C THR A 103 1.38 13.55 -1.69
N CYS A 104 2.47 13.21 -1.02
CA CYS A 104 2.48 12.81 0.38
C CYS A 104 3.34 13.73 1.24
N THR A 105 2.83 14.16 2.39
CA THR A 105 3.57 14.98 3.37
C THR A 105 4.44 14.16 4.30
N VAL A 106 4.40 12.83 4.24
CA VAL A 106 4.98 11.96 5.27
C VAL A 106 6.48 11.69 5.04
N LYS A 107 7.00 11.81 3.82
CA LYS A 107 8.43 11.54 3.55
C LYS A 107 9.06 12.69 2.76
N SER A 108 10.10 13.33 3.32
CA SER A 108 10.79 14.46 2.67
C SER A 108 11.39 14.12 1.30
N PRO A 109 11.98 12.93 1.07
CA PRO A 109 12.42 12.53 -0.28
C PRO A 109 11.28 12.51 -1.30
N SER A 110 10.07 12.11 -0.89
CA SER A 110 8.89 12.15 -1.76
C SER A 110 8.50 13.59 -2.12
N GLN A 111 8.62 14.53 -1.18
CA GLN A 111 8.40 15.95 -1.45
C GLN A 111 9.47 16.53 -2.38
N SER A 112 10.74 16.16 -2.21
CA SER A 112 11.81 16.59 -3.13
C SER A 112 11.60 16.05 -4.54
N ALA A 113 11.23 14.77 -4.68
CA ALA A 113 10.92 14.17 -5.98
C ALA A 113 9.72 14.83 -6.67
N MET A 114 8.70 15.19 -5.87
CA MET A 114 7.56 15.99 -6.33
C MET A 114 8.00 17.36 -6.86
N ASN A 115 8.83 18.10 -6.12
CA ASN A 115 9.31 19.42 -6.54
C ASN A 115 10.05 19.36 -7.89
N THR A 116 10.90 18.34 -8.08
CA THR A 116 11.57 18.10 -9.37
C THR A 116 10.57 17.85 -10.49
N LEU A 117 9.53 17.06 -10.24
CA LEU A 117 8.51 16.73 -11.25
C LEU A 117 7.63 17.94 -11.60
N ILE A 118 7.23 18.73 -10.60
CA ILE A 118 6.49 20.00 -10.80
C ILE A 118 7.33 20.96 -11.65
N THR A 119 8.62 21.08 -11.35
CA THR A 119 9.54 21.94 -12.11
C THR A 119 9.67 21.45 -13.57
N LYS A 120 9.84 20.15 -13.80
CA LYS A 120 9.88 19.56 -15.15
C LYS A 120 8.59 19.86 -15.92
N CYS A 121 7.43 19.69 -15.29
CA CYS A 121 6.12 19.97 -15.89
C CYS A 121 5.96 21.45 -16.28
N LYS A 122 6.33 22.36 -15.37
CA LYS A 122 6.29 23.81 -15.61
C LYS A 122 7.20 24.20 -16.77
N SER A 123 8.41 23.65 -16.84
CA SER A 123 9.34 23.88 -17.95
C SER A 123 8.81 23.35 -19.29
N ALA A 124 8.10 22.22 -19.27
CA ALA A 124 7.42 21.66 -20.45
C ALA A 124 6.13 22.42 -20.83
N LYS A 125 5.73 23.44 -20.06
CA LYS A 125 4.49 24.22 -20.25
C LYS A 125 3.22 23.36 -20.33
N LYS A 126 3.22 22.20 -19.66
CA LYS A 126 2.04 21.33 -19.57
C LYS A 126 1.11 21.80 -18.44
N PRO A 127 -0.23 21.75 -18.63
CA PRO A 127 -1.20 21.89 -17.57
C PRO A 127 -0.91 20.95 -16.39
N LEU A 128 -1.05 21.44 -15.16
CA LEU A 128 -0.63 20.73 -13.94
C LEU A 128 -1.68 20.84 -12.84
N VAL A 129 -2.07 19.69 -12.32
CA VAL A 129 -2.88 19.53 -11.10
C VAL A 129 -2.03 18.84 -10.03
N VAL A 130 -2.01 19.40 -8.83
CA VAL A 130 -1.35 18.79 -7.66
C VAL A 130 -2.42 18.41 -6.64
N ALA A 131 -2.43 17.13 -6.26
CA ALA A 131 -3.35 16.58 -5.29
C ALA A 131 -2.62 16.06 -4.05
N GLY A 132 -3.37 15.65 -3.04
CA GLY A 132 -2.86 14.90 -1.90
C GLY A 132 -2.47 15.76 -0.70
N CYS A 133 -1.65 15.19 0.18
CA CYS A 133 -1.40 15.74 1.51
C CYS A 133 -0.56 17.01 1.47
N VAL A 134 0.38 17.16 0.52
CA VAL A 134 1.32 18.30 0.49
C VAL A 134 0.60 19.63 0.30
N PRO A 135 -0.22 19.81 -0.75
CA PRO A 135 -0.95 21.06 -0.90
C PRO A 135 -1.88 21.35 0.28
N GLN A 136 -2.41 20.32 0.93
CA GLN A 136 -3.32 20.47 2.06
C GLN A 136 -2.62 20.89 3.36
N GLY A 137 -1.47 20.27 3.67
CA GLY A 137 -0.71 20.51 4.90
C GLY A 137 0.40 21.56 4.79
N SER A 138 0.70 22.07 3.60
CA SER A 138 1.71 23.12 3.34
C SER A 138 1.26 24.01 2.17
N ARG A 139 0.22 24.81 2.37
CA ARG A 139 -0.46 25.59 1.33
C ARG A 139 0.40 26.67 0.66
N ASP A 140 1.36 27.23 1.41
CA ASP A 140 2.15 28.39 1.00
C ASP A 140 3.52 28.02 0.40
N LEU A 141 3.64 26.80 -0.13
CA LEU A 141 4.85 26.40 -0.85
C LEU A 141 4.93 27.12 -2.19
N LYS A 142 6.07 27.78 -2.46
CA LYS A 142 6.33 28.52 -3.71
C LYS A 142 6.15 27.64 -4.94
N GLU A 143 6.47 26.35 -4.82
CA GLU A 143 6.34 25.37 -5.89
C GLU A 143 4.90 25.18 -6.36
N LEU A 144 3.91 25.46 -5.48
CA LEU A 144 2.48 25.37 -5.75
C LEU A 144 1.88 26.67 -6.31
N GLU A 145 2.67 27.73 -6.49
CA GLU A 145 2.20 28.95 -7.15
C GLU A 145 1.92 28.69 -8.64
N GLY A 146 0.78 29.16 -9.13
CA GLY A 146 0.40 28.99 -10.54
C GLY A 146 -0.02 27.58 -10.92
N VAL A 147 -0.45 26.76 -9.95
CA VAL A 147 -0.79 25.34 -10.13
C VAL A 147 -2.18 25.07 -9.58
N SER A 148 -2.98 24.28 -10.31
CA SER A 148 -4.30 23.85 -9.83
C SER A 148 -4.18 22.78 -8.75
N ILE A 149 -5.08 22.79 -7.78
CA ILE A 149 -4.98 21.96 -6.57
C ILE A 149 -6.30 21.25 -6.27
N VAL A 150 -6.18 19.95 -5.96
CA VAL A 150 -7.26 19.11 -5.40
C VAL A 150 -6.89 18.68 -3.98
N GLY A 151 -7.66 19.10 -2.99
CA GLY A 151 -7.50 18.70 -1.60
C GLY A 151 -7.89 17.24 -1.35
N VAL A 152 -7.35 16.64 -0.30
CA VAL A 152 -7.55 15.22 0.07
C VAL A 152 -9.01 14.83 0.34
N GLN A 153 -9.88 15.79 0.66
CA GLN A 153 -11.31 15.58 0.92
C GLN A 153 -12.20 16.00 -0.26
N GLN A 154 -11.61 16.36 -1.40
CA GLN A 154 -12.34 16.87 -2.58
C GLN A 154 -11.97 16.11 -3.86
N ILE A 155 -11.47 14.88 -3.71
CA ILE A 155 -11.08 14.03 -4.85
C ILE A 155 -12.26 13.66 -5.75
N ASP A 156 -13.50 13.76 -5.24
CA ASP A 156 -14.78 13.62 -5.95
C ASP A 156 -15.01 14.72 -7.02
N ARG A 157 -14.21 15.78 -6.99
CA ARG A 157 -14.30 16.92 -7.93
C ARG A 157 -13.08 17.05 -8.84
N VAL A 158 -12.29 15.98 -8.97
CA VAL A 158 -11.06 16.00 -9.77
C VAL A 158 -11.31 16.36 -11.23
N VAL A 159 -12.42 15.90 -11.81
CA VAL A 159 -12.80 16.15 -13.21
C VAL A 159 -12.97 17.65 -13.45
N GLU A 160 -13.63 18.36 -12.53
CA GLU A 160 -13.84 19.81 -12.62
C GLU A 160 -12.51 20.57 -12.63
N VAL A 161 -11.58 20.17 -11.76
CA VAL A 161 -10.27 20.81 -11.67
C VAL A 161 -9.45 20.54 -12.93
N VAL A 162 -9.47 19.32 -13.45
CA VAL A 162 -8.75 18.94 -14.67
C VAL A 162 -9.29 19.72 -15.88
N GLU A 163 -10.61 19.78 -16.07
CA GLU A 163 -11.25 20.51 -17.17
C GLU A 163 -10.91 22.01 -17.15
N GLU A 164 -11.00 22.66 -15.99
CA GLU A 164 -10.65 24.08 -15.88
C GLU A 164 -9.15 24.33 -16.06
N THR A 165 -8.30 23.40 -15.60
CA THR A 165 -6.85 23.49 -15.79
C THR A 165 -6.45 23.34 -17.25
N LEU A 166 -7.12 22.47 -18.02
CA LEU A 166 -6.93 22.34 -19.46
C LEU A 166 -7.34 23.61 -20.23
N LYS A 167 -8.33 24.37 -19.73
CA LYS A 167 -8.71 25.70 -20.26
C LYS A 167 -7.69 26.79 -19.90
N GLY A 168 -6.70 26.48 -19.07
CA GLY A 168 -5.66 27.41 -18.63
C GLY A 168 -6.02 28.19 -17.36
N HIS A 169 -7.07 27.79 -16.64
CA HIS A 169 -7.43 28.37 -15.35
C HIS A 169 -6.63 27.71 -14.20
N GLU A 170 -6.40 28.48 -13.14
CA GLU A 170 -5.91 27.94 -11.86
C GLU A 170 -7.11 27.75 -10.93
N VAL A 171 -7.33 26.51 -10.49
CA VAL A 171 -8.42 26.14 -9.58
C VAL A 171 -7.85 25.58 -8.30
N ARG A 172 -8.35 26.02 -7.14
CA ARG A 172 -7.94 25.49 -5.83
C ARG A 172 -9.15 25.00 -5.06
N LEU A 173 -9.30 23.69 -4.93
CA LEU A 173 -10.33 23.04 -4.12
C LEU A 173 -9.72 22.51 -2.82
N MET A 174 -9.80 23.30 -1.75
CA MET A 174 -9.13 23.02 -0.45
C MET A 174 -10.07 23.05 0.76
N ASN A 175 -11.38 23.07 0.51
CA ASN A 175 -12.41 23.12 1.54
C ASN A 175 -12.50 21.77 2.26
N ARG A 176 -12.80 21.84 3.56
CA ARG A 176 -13.10 20.65 4.36
C ARG A 176 -14.57 20.29 4.13
N LYS A 177 -14.83 19.10 3.59
CA LYS A 177 -16.17 18.54 3.34
C LYS A 177 -16.32 17.20 4.04
N THR A 178 -17.51 16.63 3.94
CA THR A 178 -17.82 15.22 4.24
C THR A 178 -16.85 14.29 3.53
N LEU A 179 -16.67 13.08 4.05
CA LEU A 179 -15.84 12.06 3.44
C LEU A 179 -16.28 11.79 1.98
N PRO A 180 -15.36 11.59 1.03
CA PRO A 180 -15.70 11.16 -0.32
C PRO A 180 -16.47 9.84 -0.31
N ALA A 181 -17.46 9.67 -1.19
CA ALA A 181 -18.21 8.42 -1.24
C ALA A 181 -17.33 7.23 -1.67
N LEU A 182 -17.57 6.04 -1.11
CA LEU A 182 -16.78 4.83 -1.39
C LEU A 182 -17.19 4.13 -2.71
N ASP A 183 -18.34 4.51 -3.26
CA ASP A 183 -18.90 4.02 -4.54
C ASP A 183 -18.43 4.83 -5.75
N LEU A 184 -17.56 5.83 -5.54
CA LEU A 184 -16.94 6.58 -6.63
C LEU A 184 -16.23 5.62 -7.62
N PRO A 185 -16.27 5.91 -8.94
CA PRO A 185 -15.53 5.13 -9.92
C PRO A 185 -14.05 5.02 -9.54
N LYS A 186 -13.51 3.80 -9.59
CA LYS A 186 -12.14 3.51 -9.17
C LYS A 186 -11.44 2.65 -10.20
N VAL A 187 -10.29 3.10 -10.69
CA VAL A 187 -9.40 2.33 -11.57
C VAL A 187 -8.22 1.86 -10.73
N ARG A 188 -8.20 0.57 -10.37
CA ARG A 188 -7.16 -0.04 -9.55
C ARG A 188 -5.87 -0.17 -10.34
N LYS A 189 -4.74 0.16 -9.71
CA LYS A 189 -3.42 -0.07 -10.31
C LYS A 189 -3.13 -1.57 -10.41
N ASN A 190 -3.48 -2.31 -9.36
CA ASN A 190 -3.50 -3.77 -9.37
C ASN A 190 -4.95 -4.24 -9.28
N LYS A 191 -5.48 -4.83 -10.34
CA LYS A 191 -6.88 -5.30 -10.40
C LYS A 191 -7.23 -6.33 -9.32
N PHE A 192 -6.24 -7.01 -8.73
CA PHE A 192 -6.43 -8.02 -7.69
C PHE A 192 -6.37 -7.45 -6.26
N VAL A 193 -6.06 -6.16 -6.09
CA VAL A 193 -5.90 -5.53 -4.78
C VAL A 193 -6.85 -4.33 -4.65
N GLU A 194 -7.74 -4.36 -3.67
CA GLU A 194 -8.51 -3.19 -3.25
C GLU A 194 -7.82 -2.54 -2.04
N ILE A 195 -7.39 -1.29 -2.19
CA ILE A 195 -7.02 -0.47 -1.03
C ILE A 195 -8.29 0.23 -0.54
N LEU A 196 -8.78 -0.14 0.65
CA LEU A 196 -10.03 0.37 1.21
C LEU A 196 -9.76 1.35 2.37
N PRO A 197 -9.91 2.66 2.17
CA PRO A 197 -9.85 3.62 3.26
C PRO A 197 -11.03 3.42 4.21
N ILE A 198 -10.78 3.10 5.48
CA ILE A 198 -11.84 2.90 6.49
C ILE A 198 -12.17 4.18 7.27
N ASN A 199 -11.23 5.12 7.30
CA ASN A 199 -11.40 6.46 7.84
C ASN A 199 -10.38 7.41 7.19
N VAL A 200 -10.59 8.71 7.39
CA VAL A 200 -9.64 9.77 7.04
C VAL A 200 -9.29 10.54 8.31
N GLY A 201 -8.07 11.05 8.38
CA GLY A 201 -7.61 11.88 9.48
C GLY A 201 -7.13 11.06 10.67
N CYS A 202 -6.68 11.76 11.71
CA CYS A 202 -6.01 11.13 12.85
C CYS A 202 -6.37 11.85 14.16
N LEU A 203 -6.49 11.09 15.25
CA LEU A 203 -6.68 11.64 16.59
C LEU A 203 -5.37 12.16 17.20
N GLY A 204 -4.24 11.54 16.85
CA GLY A 204 -2.93 11.82 17.43
C GLY A 204 -2.44 13.27 17.27
N ALA A 205 -1.57 13.68 18.18
CA ALA A 205 -0.98 15.01 18.24
C ALA A 205 0.56 14.97 18.21
N CYS A 206 1.14 14.01 17.48
CA CYS A 206 2.59 13.80 17.45
C CYS A 206 3.35 15.08 17.04
N THR A 207 4.43 15.41 17.74
CA THR A 207 5.17 16.68 17.58
C THR A 207 5.84 16.85 16.22
N TYR A 208 5.98 15.78 15.43
CA TYR A 208 6.66 15.75 14.14
C TYR A 208 5.74 15.49 12.94
N CYS A 209 4.51 15.05 13.17
CA CYS A 209 3.63 14.53 12.14
C CYS A 209 2.78 15.63 11.49
N LYS A 210 2.62 15.59 10.17
CA LYS A 210 1.73 16.50 9.42
C LYS A 210 0.39 15.90 9.02
N THR A 211 0.13 14.64 9.39
CA THR A 211 -1.08 13.93 9.00
C THR A 211 -2.35 14.68 9.38
N LYS A 212 -2.50 15.13 10.63
CA LYS A 212 -3.68 15.91 11.08
C LYS A 212 -3.83 17.25 10.36
N HIS A 213 -2.72 17.90 9.99
CA HIS A 213 -2.73 19.13 9.20
C HIS A 213 -3.22 18.89 7.76
N ALA A 214 -2.84 17.76 7.17
CA ALA A 214 -3.22 17.39 5.82
C ALA A 214 -4.63 16.77 5.77
N ARG A 215 -4.89 15.69 6.50
CA ARG A 215 -6.13 14.91 6.41
C ARG A 215 -7.21 15.29 7.42
N GLY A 216 -6.89 16.15 8.39
CA GLY A 216 -7.86 16.62 9.37
C GLY A 216 -8.02 15.70 10.58
N HIS A 217 -9.13 15.89 11.30
CA HIS A 217 -9.54 15.03 12.41
C HIS A 217 -10.11 13.71 11.88
N LEU A 218 -10.19 12.71 12.77
CA LEU A 218 -10.80 11.43 12.47
C LEU A 218 -12.22 11.63 11.91
N GLY A 219 -12.47 11.05 10.75
CA GLY A 219 -13.78 10.83 10.16
C GLY A 219 -13.86 9.41 9.62
N SER A 220 -14.69 8.57 10.23
CA SER A 220 -14.89 7.17 9.85
C SER A 220 -16.05 6.99 8.87
N TYR A 221 -15.89 6.04 7.95
CA TYR A 221 -17.01 5.52 7.15
C TYR A 221 -17.90 4.62 8.02
N THR A 222 -19.17 4.47 7.65
CA THR A 222 -20.08 3.56 8.36
C THR A 222 -19.74 2.11 8.02
N ILE A 223 -20.03 1.19 8.95
CA ILE A 223 -19.80 -0.25 8.75
C ILE A 223 -20.52 -0.74 7.49
N ASP A 224 -21.79 -0.36 7.31
CA ASP A 224 -22.60 -0.76 6.15
C ASP A 224 -21.94 -0.35 4.83
N SER A 225 -21.46 0.89 4.71
CA SER A 225 -20.79 1.37 3.50
C SER A 225 -19.49 0.60 3.20
N LEU A 226 -18.75 0.19 4.24
CA LEU A 226 -17.54 -0.59 4.10
C LEU A 226 -17.85 -2.04 3.73
N VAL A 227 -18.89 -2.64 4.31
CA VAL A 227 -19.39 -3.97 3.99
C VAL A 227 -19.88 -4.05 2.55
N GLU A 228 -20.69 -3.07 2.10
CA GLU A 228 -21.16 -2.98 0.71
C GLU A 228 -20.00 -2.85 -0.27
N ARG A 229 -18.98 -2.05 0.08
CA ARG A 229 -17.77 -1.93 -0.73
C ARG A 229 -17.02 -3.25 -0.80
N VAL A 230 -16.85 -3.96 0.33
CA VAL A 230 -16.19 -5.28 0.36
C VAL A 230 -16.92 -6.30 -0.52
N LYS A 231 -18.26 -6.36 -0.44
CA LYS A 231 -19.08 -7.23 -1.32
C LYS A 231 -18.84 -6.94 -2.79
N THR A 232 -18.86 -5.65 -3.15
CA THR A 232 -18.65 -5.20 -4.52
C THR A 232 -17.28 -5.62 -5.04
N VAL A 233 -16.21 -5.39 -4.28
CA VAL A 233 -14.86 -5.68 -4.76
C VAL A 233 -14.56 -7.19 -4.82
N ILE A 234 -15.18 -7.99 -3.95
CA ILE A 234 -15.11 -9.45 -4.05
C ILE A 234 -15.76 -9.91 -5.36
N ALA A 235 -16.93 -9.35 -5.72
CA ALA A 235 -17.59 -9.64 -6.98
C ALA A 235 -16.78 -9.19 -8.21
N ASP A 236 -16.01 -8.11 -8.10
CA ASP A 236 -15.04 -7.66 -9.13
C ASP A 236 -13.86 -8.63 -9.31
N GLY A 237 -13.69 -9.63 -8.43
CA GLY A 237 -12.61 -10.61 -8.47
C GLY A 237 -11.34 -10.18 -7.72
N VAL A 238 -11.43 -9.24 -6.78
CA VAL A 238 -10.31 -8.85 -5.91
C VAL A 238 -9.89 -10.01 -5.00
N LYS A 239 -8.57 -10.17 -4.85
CA LYS A 239 -7.93 -11.21 -4.05
C LYS A 239 -7.34 -10.72 -2.75
N GLU A 240 -7.04 -9.42 -2.66
CA GLU A 240 -6.58 -8.81 -1.43
C GLU A 240 -7.32 -7.51 -1.15
N ILE A 241 -7.81 -7.35 0.07
CA ILE A 241 -8.43 -6.12 0.57
C ILE A 241 -7.49 -5.54 1.62
N TRP A 242 -6.88 -4.41 1.33
CA TRP A 242 -5.99 -3.71 2.24
C TRP A 242 -6.73 -2.59 2.93
N LEU A 243 -7.01 -2.76 4.22
CA LEU A 243 -7.57 -1.68 5.02
C LEU A 243 -6.53 -0.57 5.16
N SER A 244 -6.91 0.64 4.78
CA SER A 244 -6.04 1.81 4.81
C SER A 244 -6.60 2.85 5.77
N SER A 245 -5.70 3.41 6.58
CA SER A 245 -5.99 4.47 7.52
C SER A 245 -4.68 5.15 7.91
N GLU A 246 -4.80 6.36 8.45
CA GLU A 246 -3.72 6.99 9.21
C GLU A 246 -3.42 6.24 10.51
N ASP A 247 -4.46 5.64 11.10
CA ASP A 247 -4.40 4.79 12.29
C ASP A 247 -5.64 3.91 12.36
N THR A 248 -5.49 2.65 11.98
CA THR A 248 -6.60 1.69 11.89
C THR A 248 -7.26 1.46 13.24
N GLY A 249 -6.49 1.45 14.33
CA GLY A 249 -7.01 1.25 15.69
C GLY A 249 -7.94 2.37 16.16
N ALA A 250 -7.82 3.56 15.59
CA ALA A 250 -8.67 4.69 15.93
C ALA A 250 -10.06 4.65 15.27
N TYR A 251 -10.30 3.73 14.33
CA TYR A 251 -11.56 3.65 13.59
C TYR A 251 -12.79 3.58 14.52
N GLY A 252 -13.83 4.34 14.16
CA GLY A 252 -15.16 4.19 14.74
C GLY A 252 -15.42 5.04 15.97
N ARG A 253 -14.36 5.58 16.61
CA ARG A 253 -14.48 6.38 17.84
C ARG A 253 -15.34 7.63 17.68
N ASP A 254 -15.32 8.22 16.48
CA ASP A 254 -16.11 9.40 16.12
C ASP A 254 -17.57 9.09 15.79
N ILE A 255 -17.92 7.82 15.53
CA ILE A 255 -19.27 7.37 15.18
C ILE A 255 -19.85 6.35 16.18
N GLY A 256 -19.21 6.17 17.35
CA GLY A 256 -19.71 5.32 18.43
C GLY A 256 -19.54 3.80 18.21
N VAL A 257 -18.61 3.39 17.35
CA VAL A 257 -18.23 1.97 17.15
C VAL A 257 -16.72 1.78 17.35
N ASN A 258 -16.20 0.58 17.12
CA ASN A 258 -14.76 0.31 17.23
C ASN A 258 -14.26 -0.62 16.11
N LEU A 259 -12.93 -0.78 16.04
CA LEU A 259 -12.28 -1.60 15.03
C LEU A 259 -12.70 -3.08 15.06
N PRO A 260 -12.77 -3.79 16.22
CA PRO A 260 -13.25 -5.16 16.26
C PRO A 260 -14.64 -5.38 15.64
N ILE A 261 -15.60 -4.48 15.88
CA ILE A 261 -16.95 -4.58 15.30
C ILE A 261 -16.86 -4.52 13.78
N LEU A 262 -16.10 -3.56 13.23
CA LEU A 262 -15.88 -3.48 11.79
C LEU A 262 -15.21 -4.75 11.25
N LEU A 263 -14.12 -5.18 11.87
CA LEU A 263 -13.36 -6.33 11.39
C LEU A 263 -14.21 -7.61 11.35
N ASN A 264 -15.02 -7.86 12.38
CA ASN A 264 -15.94 -8.99 12.39
C ASN A 264 -16.99 -8.88 11.27
N ALA A 265 -17.55 -7.69 11.04
CA ALA A 265 -18.48 -7.46 9.93
C ALA A 265 -17.83 -7.70 8.56
N LEU A 266 -16.58 -7.27 8.35
CA LEU A 266 -15.87 -7.49 7.08
C LEU A 266 -15.51 -8.96 6.88
N VAL A 267 -15.05 -9.63 7.94
CA VAL A 267 -14.64 -11.04 7.87
C VAL A 267 -15.82 -11.97 7.57
N ALA A 268 -17.02 -11.65 8.06
CA ALA A 268 -18.24 -12.39 7.76
C ALA A 268 -18.58 -12.41 6.26
N GLU A 269 -18.08 -11.45 5.48
CA GLU A 269 -18.32 -11.32 4.05
C GLU A 269 -17.21 -11.93 3.19
N LEU A 270 -16.12 -12.41 3.81
CA LEU A 270 -15.00 -13.02 3.08
C LEU A 270 -15.38 -14.44 2.62
N PRO A 271 -14.98 -14.85 1.40
CA PRO A 271 -15.24 -16.19 0.89
C PRO A 271 -14.64 -17.29 1.79
N PRO A 272 -15.40 -18.35 2.10
CA PRO A 272 -14.93 -19.42 2.99
C PRO A 272 -13.83 -20.31 2.36
N ASP A 273 -13.66 -20.24 1.04
CA ASP A 273 -12.58 -20.93 0.31
C ASP A 273 -11.19 -20.26 0.49
N GLY A 274 -11.16 -19.11 1.17
CA GLY A 274 -9.94 -18.34 1.39
C GLY A 274 -9.35 -17.75 0.12
N ASN A 275 -10.14 -17.52 -0.94
CA ASN A 275 -9.65 -16.94 -2.18
C ASN A 275 -9.41 -15.42 -2.12
N THR A 276 -9.97 -14.75 -1.11
CA THR A 276 -9.75 -13.31 -0.86
C THR A 276 -9.23 -13.10 0.55
N MET A 277 -8.11 -12.38 0.67
CA MET A 277 -7.44 -12.09 1.93
C MET A 277 -7.67 -10.65 2.37
N LEU A 278 -7.91 -10.46 3.66
CA LEU A 278 -7.97 -9.15 4.31
C LEU A 278 -6.63 -8.83 4.97
N ARG A 279 -6.10 -7.64 4.71
CA ARG A 279 -4.90 -7.10 5.35
C ARG A 279 -5.30 -5.91 6.22
N ILE A 280 -5.05 -6.03 7.52
CA ILE A 280 -5.26 -4.92 8.45
C ILE A 280 -4.14 -3.88 8.25
N GLY A 281 -4.53 -2.61 8.22
CA GLY A 281 -3.61 -1.48 8.08
C GLY A 281 -2.73 -1.26 9.30
N MET A 282 -1.91 -0.21 9.25
CA MET A 282 -1.09 0.20 10.39
C MET A 282 -1.97 0.69 11.54
N THR A 283 -1.59 0.35 12.77
CA THR A 283 -2.26 0.80 14.00
C THR A 283 -1.23 1.25 15.03
N ASN A 284 -1.52 2.32 15.77
CA ASN A 284 -0.66 2.74 16.88
C ASN A 284 -1.03 1.98 18.17
N PRO A 285 -0.06 1.75 19.08
CA PRO A 285 -0.28 1.01 20.34
C PRO A 285 -1.50 1.45 21.18
N PRO A 286 -1.78 2.75 21.43
CA PRO A 286 -2.83 3.16 22.37
C PRO A 286 -4.20 2.59 22.02
N PHE A 287 -4.55 2.59 20.74
CA PHE A 287 -5.89 2.19 20.31
C PHE A 287 -6.05 0.69 20.12
N ILE A 288 -4.97 -0.02 19.76
CA ILE A 288 -5.02 -1.49 19.66
C ILE A 288 -5.01 -2.16 21.03
N LEU A 289 -4.33 -1.57 22.03
CA LEU A 289 -4.26 -2.11 23.39
C LEU A 289 -5.65 -2.32 24.01
N GLU A 290 -6.60 -1.44 23.72
CA GLU A 290 -7.98 -1.52 24.22
C GLU A 290 -8.74 -2.76 23.72
N HIS A 291 -8.31 -3.36 22.59
CA HIS A 291 -9.02 -4.43 21.90
C HIS A 291 -8.10 -5.56 21.42
N LEU A 292 -6.98 -5.77 22.13
CA LEU A 292 -5.86 -6.57 21.66
C LEU A 292 -6.24 -8.05 21.42
N LYS A 293 -7.08 -8.63 22.29
CA LYS A 293 -7.50 -10.03 22.20
C LYS A 293 -8.49 -10.23 21.05
N GLU A 294 -9.46 -9.33 20.91
CA GLU A 294 -10.46 -9.36 19.85
C GLU A 294 -9.80 -9.17 18.47
N ILE A 295 -8.78 -8.33 18.39
CA ILE A 295 -7.98 -8.17 17.16
C ILE A 295 -7.14 -9.42 16.89
N ALA A 296 -6.54 -10.04 17.91
CA ALA A 296 -5.86 -11.31 17.76
C ALA A 296 -6.80 -12.41 17.23
N ASP A 297 -8.04 -12.47 17.73
CA ASP A 297 -9.06 -13.40 17.25
C ASP A 297 -9.37 -13.23 15.77
N VAL A 298 -9.52 -11.98 15.31
CA VAL A 298 -9.69 -11.66 13.88
C VAL A 298 -8.45 -12.08 13.07
N LEU A 299 -7.24 -11.79 13.55
CA LEU A 299 -5.99 -12.13 12.84
C LEU A 299 -5.78 -13.65 12.68
N ARG A 300 -6.41 -14.47 13.53
CA ARG A 300 -6.43 -15.94 13.38
C ARG A 300 -7.36 -16.43 12.27
N HIS A 301 -8.32 -15.62 11.82
CA HIS A 301 -9.28 -16.02 10.80
C HIS A 301 -8.57 -16.44 9.51
N PRO A 302 -8.91 -17.56 8.85
CA PRO A 302 -8.19 -18.10 7.68
C PRO A 302 -8.05 -17.12 6.51
N CYS A 303 -8.99 -16.19 6.35
CA CYS A 303 -8.97 -15.17 5.29
C CYS A 303 -8.37 -13.81 5.70
N VAL A 304 -7.69 -13.70 6.86
CA VAL A 304 -7.04 -12.46 7.33
C VAL A 304 -5.53 -12.68 7.46
N TYR A 305 -4.68 -11.85 6.88
CA TYR A 305 -3.23 -12.06 7.05
C TYR A 305 -2.81 -11.97 8.53
N SER A 306 -1.96 -12.89 8.98
CA SER A 306 -1.33 -12.86 10.31
C SER A 306 -0.13 -11.88 10.28
N PHE A 307 -0.44 -10.64 9.91
CA PHE A 307 0.50 -9.55 9.74
C PHE A 307 -0.10 -8.26 10.29
N LEU A 308 0.69 -7.49 11.04
CA LEU A 308 0.29 -6.17 11.48
C LEU A 308 1.47 -5.20 11.50
N HIS A 309 1.22 -3.97 11.07
CA HIS A 309 2.19 -2.90 11.17
C HIS A 309 1.92 -2.07 12.43
N VAL A 310 2.82 -2.16 13.41
CA VAL A 310 2.76 -1.43 14.69
C VAL A 310 4.02 -0.57 14.84
N PRO A 311 3.95 0.74 14.60
CA PRO A 311 5.12 1.59 14.59
C PRO A 311 5.51 2.04 16.00
N VAL A 312 6.70 1.66 16.48
CA VAL A 312 7.20 2.09 17.78
C VAL A 312 7.82 3.49 17.74
N GLN A 313 8.44 3.87 16.62
CA GLN A 313 9.17 5.11 16.35
C GLN A 313 10.51 5.27 17.08
N SER A 314 10.59 4.91 18.36
CA SER A 314 11.83 4.92 19.17
C SER A 314 11.74 3.88 20.27
N GLY A 315 12.88 3.30 20.65
CA GLY A 315 12.98 2.42 21.82
C GLY A 315 13.24 3.14 23.14
N SER A 316 13.14 4.48 23.18
CA SER A 316 13.30 5.28 24.41
C SER A 316 12.01 6.00 24.78
N ASP A 317 11.53 5.80 26.00
CA ASP A 317 10.34 6.48 26.54
C ASP A 317 10.52 8.00 26.63
N ALA A 318 11.75 8.48 26.86
CA ALA A 318 12.05 9.91 26.86
C ALA A 318 11.79 10.52 25.47
N ILE A 319 12.17 9.79 24.41
CA ILE A 319 11.96 10.21 23.03
C ILE A 319 10.51 10.01 22.58
N LEU A 320 9.84 8.94 22.99
CA LEU A 320 8.40 8.76 22.75
C LEU A 320 7.58 9.90 23.38
N THR A 321 7.92 10.29 24.61
CA THR A 321 7.32 11.44 25.30
C THR A 321 7.58 12.74 24.53
N ALA A 322 8.82 12.98 24.09
CA ALA A 322 9.16 14.17 23.30
C ALA A 322 8.50 14.19 21.89
N MET A 323 8.22 13.01 21.34
CA MET A 323 7.40 12.82 20.13
C MET A 323 5.90 13.08 20.38
N ASN A 324 5.48 13.23 21.64
CA ASN A 324 4.10 13.25 22.09
C ASN A 324 3.34 11.99 21.67
N ARG A 325 3.94 10.83 21.93
CA ARG A 325 3.29 9.52 21.84
C ARG A 325 2.56 9.23 23.15
N GLU A 326 1.34 8.74 23.03
CA GLU A 326 0.47 8.36 24.16
C GLU A 326 0.69 6.89 24.56
N TYR A 327 1.91 6.39 24.39
CA TYR A 327 2.31 5.05 24.78
C TYR A 327 3.79 4.97 25.15
N THR A 328 4.15 3.95 25.92
CA THR A 328 5.52 3.60 26.29
C THR A 328 6.07 2.42 25.48
N VAL A 329 7.37 2.17 25.60
CA VAL A 329 8.02 0.98 25.04
C VAL A 329 7.45 -0.29 25.67
N SER A 330 7.11 -0.30 26.96
CA SER A 330 6.52 -1.48 27.61
C SER A 330 5.12 -1.80 27.09
N GLU A 331 4.32 -0.79 26.78
CA GLU A 331 3.01 -0.95 26.16
C GLU A 331 3.14 -1.46 24.71
N PHE A 332 4.12 -0.95 23.95
CA PHE A 332 4.46 -1.52 22.65
C PHE A 332 4.87 -3.00 22.75
N ARG A 333 5.74 -3.36 23.70
CA ARG A 333 6.11 -4.76 23.96
C ARG A 333 4.89 -5.62 24.26
N THR A 334 3.98 -5.13 25.10
CA THR A 334 2.73 -5.83 25.44
C THR A 334 1.90 -6.15 24.18
N VAL A 335 1.78 -5.21 23.24
CA VAL A 335 1.11 -5.44 21.94
C VAL A 335 1.82 -6.56 21.17
N VAL A 336 3.14 -6.46 21.01
CA VAL A 336 3.93 -7.40 20.21
C VAL A 336 3.90 -8.81 20.80
N ASP A 337 4.14 -8.93 22.10
CA ASP A 337 4.22 -10.21 22.82
C ASP A 337 2.86 -10.92 22.78
N THR A 338 1.77 -10.20 23.09
CA THR A 338 0.42 -10.78 23.11
C THR A 338 -0.01 -11.24 21.71
N LEU A 339 0.25 -10.45 20.66
CA LEU A 339 -0.11 -10.85 19.29
C LEU A 339 0.72 -12.05 18.83
N THR A 340 2.00 -12.10 19.18
CA THR A 340 2.89 -13.21 18.81
C THR A 340 2.51 -14.50 19.54
N GLU A 341 2.06 -14.40 20.80
CA GLU A 341 1.56 -15.53 21.58
C GLU A 341 0.21 -16.06 21.04
N LEU A 342 -0.74 -15.16 20.77
CA LEU A 342 -2.11 -15.54 20.43
C LEU A 342 -2.31 -15.89 18.95
N VAL A 343 -1.51 -15.33 18.04
CA VAL A 343 -1.69 -15.48 16.58
C VAL A 343 -0.56 -16.33 15.99
N PRO A 344 -0.83 -17.58 15.56
CA PRO A 344 0.19 -18.43 14.95
C PRO A 344 0.82 -17.79 13.71
N GLY A 345 2.16 -17.76 13.67
CA GLY A 345 2.90 -17.22 12.52
C GLY A 345 2.80 -15.69 12.37
N MET A 346 2.45 -14.97 13.43
CA MET A 346 2.35 -13.52 13.43
C MET A 346 3.63 -12.85 12.92
N GLN A 347 3.48 -11.93 11.98
CA GLN A 347 4.56 -11.08 11.49
C GLN A 347 4.26 -9.63 11.85
N ILE A 348 5.23 -8.95 12.48
CA ILE A 348 5.07 -7.54 12.88
C ILE A 348 6.07 -6.69 12.12
N ALA A 349 5.56 -5.64 11.47
CA ALA A 349 6.37 -4.57 10.92
C ALA A 349 6.39 -3.39 11.89
N THR A 350 7.48 -2.62 11.92
CA THR A 350 7.57 -1.41 12.73
C THR A 350 8.31 -0.28 12.01
N ASP A 351 8.11 0.96 12.47
CA ASP A 351 8.77 2.16 11.97
C ASP A 351 9.70 2.72 13.05
N ILE A 352 10.87 3.23 12.65
CA ILE A 352 11.82 3.95 13.52
C ILE A 352 12.17 5.31 12.91
N ILE A 353 12.27 6.34 13.75
CA ILE A 353 12.79 7.66 13.40
C ILE A 353 14.09 7.92 14.15
N CYS A 354 15.21 7.76 13.46
CA CYS A 354 16.53 8.11 13.99
C CYS A 354 16.75 9.63 14.01
N GLY A 355 17.38 10.12 15.07
CA GLY A 355 17.81 11.51 15.16
C GLY A 355 16.70 12.50 15.51
N PHE A 356 15.66 12.04 16.23
CA PHE A 356 14.63 12.94 16.74
C PHE A 356 15.27 14.03 17.62
N PRO A 357 14.79 15.29 17.60
CA PRO A 357 15.35 16.36 18.40
C PRO A 357 15.42 16.00 19.90
N GLY A 358 16.64 15.98 20.46
CA GLY A 358 16.90 15.58 21.84
C GLY A 358 17.44 14.16 22.04
N GLU A 359 17.44 13.31 21.00
CA GLU A 359 17.91 11.91 21.09
C GLU A 359 19.39 11.80 21.49
N THR A 360 19.66 11.21 22.65
CA THR A 360 21.01 10.91 23.15
C THR A 360 21.53 9.57 22.63
N ASP A 361 22.78 9.24 22.96
CA ASP A 361 23.37 7.95 22.56
C ASP A 361 22.75 6.80 23.35
N GLU A 362 22.36 7.04 24.61
CA GLU A 362 21.63 6.08 25.44
C GLU A 362 20.24 5.79 24.87
N ASP A 363 19.50 6.82 24.43
CA ASP A 363 18.18 6.66 23.78
C ASP A 363 18.28 5.81 22.50
N PHE A 364 19.30 6.09 21.70
CA PHE A 364 19.56 5.34 20.48
C PHE A 364 19.97 3.90 20.78
N ALA A 365 20.79 3.66 21.80
CA ALA A 365 21.17 2.32 22.24
C ALA A 365 19.95 1.49 22.68
N GLN A 366 18.99 2.09 23.39
CA GLN A 366 17.72 1.43 23.74
C GLN A 366 16.93 1.02 22.48
N THR A 367 16.89 1.89 21.46
CA THR A 367 16.27 1.59 20.16
C THR A 367 16.96 0.41 19.46
N VAL A 368 18.28 0.39 19.41
CA VAL A 368 19.06 -0.73 18.84
C VAL A 368 18.77 -2.04 19.60
N ASN A 369 18.70 -1.99 20.92
CA ASN A 369 18.44 -3.17 21.75
C ASN A 369 17.05 -3.75 21.49
N LEU A 370 16.02 -2.90 21.39
CA LEU A 370 14.66 -3.35 21.07
C LEU A 370 14.60 -4.07 19.71
N ILE A 371 15.30 -3.55 18.70
CA ILE A 371 15.35 -4.18 17.36
C ILE A 371 16.11 -5.52 17.39
N LYS A 372 17.16 -5.64 18.21
CA LYS A 372 17.90 -6.90 18.41
C LYS A 372 17.11 -7.95 19.17
N GLU A 373 16.29 -7.52 20.13
CA GLU A 373 15.42 -8.37 20.95
C GLU A 373 14.36 -9.04 20.08
N TYR A 374 13.57 -8.25 19.35
CA TYR A 374 12.42 -8.73 18.59
C TYR A 374 12.74 -9.24 17.18
N LYS A 375 13.84 -8.78 16.57
CA LYS A 375 14.28 -9.19 15.22
C LYS A 375 13.15 -9.13 14.18
N PHE A 376 12.37 -8.05 14.19
CA PHE A 376 11.24 -7.86 13.29
C PHE A 376 11.62 -8.16 11.82
N PRO A 377 10.78 -8.85 11.05
CA PRO A 377 11.03 -9.13 9.63
C PRO A 377 11.16 -7.85 8.79
N GLN A 378 10.40 -6.82 9.18
CA GLN A 378 10.28 -5.53 8.48
C GLN A 378 10.44 -4.37 9.48
N VAL A 379 11.46 -3.54 9.25
CA VAL A 379 11.69 -2.30 10.01
C VAL A 379 11.88 -1.16 9.02
N HIS A 380 10.99 -0.17 9.03
CA HIS A 380 11.15 1.03 8.21
C HIS A 380 11.97 2.07 8.99
N ILE A 381 13.26 2.12 8.68
CA ILE A 381 14.19 3.08 9.30
C ILE A 381 14.14 4.39 8.52
N SER A 382 13.82 5.48 9.23
CA SER A 382 13.78 6.82 8.67
C SER A 382 14.63 7.79 9.49
N GLN A 383 15.15 8.81 8.83
CA GLN A 383 15.81 9.93 9.52
C GLN A 383 14.75 10.98 9.88
N PHE A 384 14.92 11.64 11.02
CA PHE A 384 14.10 12.78 11.36
C PHE A 384 14.32 13.92 10.37
N TYR A 385 13.23 14.43 9.80
CA TYR A 385 13.23 15.64 9.00
C TYR A 385 12.29 16.67 9.63
N PRO A 386 12.77 17.89 9.95
CA PRO A 386 11.93 18.94 10.52
C PRO A 386 10.91 19.39 9.47
N ARG A 387 9.62 19.34 9.82
CA ARG A 387 8.54 19.79 8.94
C ARG A 387 8.03 21.17 9.37
N PRO A 388 8.04 22.19 8.49
CA PRO A 388 7.58 23.53 8.84
C PRO A 388 6.18 23.52 9.47
N GLY A 389 5.99 24.22 10.59
CA GLY A 389 4.73 24.28 11.32
C GLY A 389 4.54 23.21 12.41
N THR A 390 5.38 22.17 12.46
CA THR A 390 5.33 21.17 13.55
C THR A 390 6.13 21.63 14.78
N PRO A 391 5.74 21.24 16.01
CA PRO A 391 6.52 21.54 17.22
C PRO A 391 7.97 21.08 17.13
N ALA A 392 8.21 19.85 16.65
CA ALA A 392 9.55 19.27 16.53
C ALA A 392 10.47 20.04 15.57
N ALA A 393 9.92 20.78 14.60
CA ALA A 393 10.72 21.60 13.71
C ALA A 393 11.41 22.78 14.41
N ARG A 394 10.91 23.21 15.57
CA ARG A 394 11.48 24.30 16.38
C ARG A 394 12.46 23.79 17.45
N MET A 395 12.53 22.48 17.67
CA MET A 395 13.41 21.87 18.68
C MET A 395 14.87 21.85 18.22
N LYS A 396 15.81 21.77 19.18
CA LYS A 396 17.24 21.67 18.90
C LYS A 396 17.56 20.35 18.19
N LYS A 397 18.05 20.44 16.97
CA LYS A 397 18.32 19.29 16.11
C LYS A 397 19.57 18.54 16.54
N VAL A 398 19.53 17.22 16.39
CA VAL A 398 20.73 16.37 16.43
C VAL A 398 21.57 16.66 15.17
N PRO A 399 22.91 16.78 15.27
CA PRO A 399 23.79 16.96 14.11
C PRO A 399 23.54 15.92 13.02
N SER A 400 23.46 16.37 11.77
CA SER A 400 23.09 15.51 10.63
C SER A 400 24.06 14.34 10.40
N THR A 401 25.33 14.49 10.77
CA THR A 401 26.34 13.41 10.76
C THR A 401 25.98 12.30 11.74
N ILE A 402 25.56 12.64 12.95
CA ILE A 402 25.11 11.68 13.97
C ILE A 402 23.85 10.97 13.50
N VAL A 403 22.85 11.71 12.99
CA VAL A 403 21.61 11.12 12.46
C VAL A 403 21.90 10.10 11.34
N LYS A 404 22.81 10.45 10.42
CA LYS A 404 23.24 9.53 9.34
C LYS A 404 23.93 8.29 9.90
N ASN A 405 24.84 8.45 10.86
CA ASN A 405 25.55 7.33 11.48
C ASN A 405 24.57 6.38 12.20
N ARG A 406 23.67 6.93 13.02
CA ARG A 406 22.61 6.17 13.71
C ARG A 406 21.73 5.38 12.74
N SER A 407 21.27 6.03 11.66
CA SER A 407 20.45 5.34 10.65
C SER A 407 21.22 4.20 9.97
N ARG A 408 22.51 4.39 9.66
CA ARG A 408 23.35 3.35 9.05
C ARG A 408 23.60 2.20 10.00
N GLU A 409 23.91 2.49 11.26
CA GLU A 409 24.12 1.47 12.29
C GLU A 409 22.87 0.63 12.49
N LEU A 410 21.70 1.26 12.64
CA LEU A 410 20.44 0.54 12.82
C LEU A 410 20.09 -0.29 11.58
N THR A 411 20.37 0.22 10.38
CA THR A 411 20.24 -0.54 9.13
C THR A 411 21.15 -1.77 9.14
N SER A 412 22.43 -1.63 9.52
CA SER A 412 23.35 -2.78 9.62
C SER A 412 22.90 -3.81 10.65
N VAL A 413 22.34 -3.38 11.79
CA VAL A 413 21.76 -4.28 12.80
C VAL A 413 20.58 -5.05 12.23
N PHE A 414 19.65 -4.36 11.57
CA PHE A 414 18.49 -4.98 10.94
C PHE A 414 18.86 -5.93 9.80
N GLU A 415 19.82 -5.55 8.95
CA GLU A 415 20.31 -6.36 7.83
C GLU A 415 21.09 -7.60 8.28
N ALA A 416 21.65 -7.60 9.50
CA ALA A 416 22.32 -8.76 10.07
C ALA A 416 21.34 -9.90 10.43
N PHE A 417 20.03 -9.63 10.53
CA PHE A 417 19.04 -10.67 10.78
C PHE A 417 18.61 -11.37 9.50
N THR A 418 18.30 -12.65 9.64
CA THR A 418 17.77 -13.51 8.59
C THR A 418 16.39 -14.00 9.04
N PRO A 419 15.33 -13.20 8.84
CA PRO A 419 14.04 -13.41 9.52
C PRO A 419 13.30 -14.67 9.07
N TYR A 420 13.68 -15.24 7.92
CA TYR A 420 12.98 -16.37 7.31
C TYR A 420 13.74 -17.70 7.40
N ILE A 421 14.87 -17.76 8.13
CA ILE A 421 15.59 -19.03 8.32
C ILE A 421 14.64 -20.09 8.90
N GLY A 422 14.67 -21.29 8.32
CA GLY A 422 13.84 -22.41 8.74
C GLY A 422 12.49 -22.46 8.03
N MET A 423 12.24 -21.56 7.07
CA MET A 423 11.15 -21.69 6.11
C MET A 423 11.49 -22.65 4.97
N GLU A 424 12.77 -22.94 4.70
CA GLU A 424 13.17 -23.89 3.67
C GLU A 424 12.51 -25.27 3.86
N GLY A 425 11.99 -25.82 2.78
CA GLY A 425 11.29 -27.10 2.76
C GLY A 425 9.85 -27.05 3.25
N ARG A 426 9.39 -25.94 3.86
CA ARG A 426 7.97 -25.78 4.24
C ARG A 426 7.07 -25.71 3.00
N VAL A 427 5.86 -26.22 3.17
CA VAL A 427 4.79 -26.14 2.17
C VAL A 427 3.76 -25.14 2.66
N GLU A 428 3.54 -24.08 1.90
CA GLU A 428 2.70 -22.94 2.27
C GLU A 428 1.70 -22.63 1.15
N ARG A 429 0.51 -22.12 1.52
CA ARG A 429 -0.39 -21.50 0.54
C ARG A 429 0.04 -20.05 0.33
N ILE A 430 0.07 -19.61 -0.93
CA ILE A 430 0.31 -18.22 -1.31
C ILE A 430 -0.80 -17.65 -2.18
N TRP A 431 -1.04 -16.34 -2.08
CA TRP A 431 -1.94 -15.58 -2.96
C TRP A 431 -1.12 -14.75 -3.93
N ILE A 432 -1.25 -15.00 -5.23
CA ILE A 432 -0.40 -14.44 -6.29
C ILE A 432 -1.10 -13.25 -6.93
N THR A 433 -0.57 -12.05 -6.73
CA THR A 433 -1.24 -10.81 -7.16
C THR A 433 -0.34 -9.89 -7.98
N GLU A 434 0.96 -10.13 -8.03
CA GLU A 434 1.92 -9.22 -8.65
C GLU A 434 2.97 -9.96 -9.50
N VAL A 435 3.56 -9.23 -10.44
CA VAL A 435 4.77 -9.64 -11.17
C VAL A 435 5.95 -8.90 -10.55
N ALA A 436 7.03 -9.62 -10.28
CA ALA A 436 8.23 -9.04 -9.71
C ALA A 436 8.89 -8.05 -10.68
N ALA A 437 9.72 -7.15 -10.14
CA ALA A 437 10.42 -6.13 -10.93
C ALA A 437 11.40 -6.71 -11.98
N ASP A 438 11.81 -7.98 -11.82
CA ASP A 438 12.65 -8.67 -12.80
C ASP A 438 11.87 -9.17 -14.02
N GLY A 439 10.54 -9.15 -13.99
CA GLY A 439 9.67 -9.65 -15.06
C GLY A 439 9.70 -11.16 -15.25
N ILE A 440 10.36 -11.91 -14.36
CA ILE A 440 10.53 -13.36 -14.44
C ILE A 440 9.66 -14.04 -13.38
N HIS A 441 9.67 -13.51 -12.15
CA HIS A 441 8.95 -14.12 -11.05
C HIS A 441 7.55 -13.52 -10.88
N LEU A 442 6.61 -14.37 -10.49
CA LEU A 442 5.37 -13.93 -9.87
C LEU A 442 5.60 -13.77 -8.37
N VAL A 443 4.88 -12.82 -7.79
CA VAL A 443 4.92 -12.52 -6.36
C VAL A 443 3.60 -12.95 -5.75
N GLY A 444 3.69 -13.83 -4.76
CA GLY A 444 2.58 -14.11 -3.87
C GLY A 444 2.97 -13.94 -2.41
N HIS A 445 1.96 -13.90 -1.54
CA HIS A 445 2.15 -13.72 -0.10
C HIS A 445 1.67 -14.94 0.67
N THR A 446 2.43 -15.39 1.67
CA THR A 446 1.96 -16.40 2.63
C THR A 446 0.90 -15.82 3.57
N LYS A 447 0.33 -16.67 4.43
CA LYS A 447 -0.56 -16.23 5.52
C LYS A 447 0.05 -15.15 6.43
N GLY A 448 1.35 -15.23 6.72
CA GLY A 448 2.10 -14.22 7.47
C GLY A 448 2.51 -13.00 6.64
N TYR A 449 1.98 -12.87 5.43
CA TYR A 449 2.33 -11.80 4.49
C TYR A 449 3.82 -11.80 4.08
N VAL A 450 4.46 -12.97 4.13
CA VAL A 450 5.85 -13.14 3.64
C VAL A 450 5.82 -13.23 2.12
N GLN A 451 6.65 -12.43 1.46
CA GLN A 451 6.75 -12.41 0.01
C GLN A 451 7.43 -13.68 -0.52
N VAL A 452 6.75 -14.41 -1.39
CA VAL A 452 7.24 -15.62 -2.07
C VAL A 452 7.36 -15.35 -3.56
N LEU A 453 8.56 -15.55 -4.10
CA LEU A 453 8.87 -15.48 -5.53
C LEU A 453 8.75 -16.87 -6.13
N VAL A 454 7.93 -17.00 -7.17
CA VAL A 454 7.70 -18.27 -7.89
C VAL A 454 7.79 -18.05 -9.39
N ILE A 455 8.25 -19.07 -10.11
CA ILE A 455 8.24 -19.08 -11.58
C ILE A 455 6.94 -19.73 -12.04
N GLY A 456 6.18 -19.04 -12.89
CA GLY A 456 4.91 -19.53 -13.42
C GLY A 456 4.35 -18.62 -14.51
N PRO A 457 3.36 -19.10 -15.29
CA PRO A 457 2.71 -18.28 -16.30
C PRO A 457 1.88 -17.16 -15.66
N GLU A 458 1.79 -15.99 -16.32
CA GLU A 458 0.98 -14.85 -15.86
C GLU A 458 -0.50 -15.18 -15.62
N SER A 459 -1.01 -16.26 -16.21
CA SER A 459 -2.38 -16.77 -15.94
C SER A 459 -2.60 -17.18 -14.48
N MET A 460 -1.54 -17.34 -13.68
CA MET A 460 -1.63 -17.58 -12.23
C MET A 460 -1.93 -16.30 -11.43
N LEU A 461 -1.78 -15.11 -12.02
CA LEU A 461 -2.14 -13.86 -11.34
C LEU A 461 -3.64 -13.88 -10.99
N GLY A 462 -3.94 -13.57 -9.74
CA GLY A 462 -5.29 -13.64 -9.19
C GLY A 462 -5.70 -15.01 -8.66
N THR A 463 -4.78 -15.97 -8.61
CA THR A 463 -5.02 -17.30 -8.05
C THR A 463 -4.27 -17.49 -6.73
N SER A 464 -4.52 -18.62 -6.06
CA SER A 464 -3.70 -19.06 -4.94
C SER A 464 -3.01 -20.37 -5.31
N ALA A 465 -1.86 -20.65 -4.70
CA ALA A 465 -1.08 -21.83 -5.01
C ALA A 465 -0.46 -22.42 -3.74
N ILE A 466 -0.31 -23.74 -3.73
CA ILE A 466 0.50 -24.44 -2.74
C ILE A 466 1.93 -24.49 -3.26
N VAL A 467 2.88 -23.99 -2.46
CA VAL A 467 4.28 -23.84 -2.86
C VAL A 467 5.19 -24.48 -1.83
N LYS A 468 6.25 -25.12 -2.29
CA LYS A 468 7.37 -25.53 -1.44
C LYS A 468 8.43 -24.45 -1.45
N ILE A 469 8.78 -23.94 -0.28
CA ILE A 469 9.87 -22.96 -0.15
C ILE A 469 11.21 -23.68 -0.40
N THR A 470 11.96 -23.22 -1.38
CA THR A 470 13.24 -23.82 -1.79
C THR A 470 14.45 -23.10 -1.22
N SER A 471 14.35 -21.78 -1.05
CA SER A 471 15.41 -20.97 -0.45
C SER A 471 14.85 -19.69 0.16
N VAL A 472 15.60 -19.10 1.09
CA VAL A 472 15.21 -17.87 1.77
C VAL A 472 16.19 -16.75 1.44
N GLY A 473 15.65 -15.58 1.13
CA GLY A 473 16.39 -14.34 1.05
C GLY A 473 16.13 -13.48 2.28
N ARG A 474 16.67 -12.25 2.26
CA ARG A 474 16.43 -11.28 3.35
C ARG A 474 15.04 -10.65 3.30
N TRP A 475 14.54 -10.40 2.09
CA TRP A 475 13.33 -9.62 1.83
C TRP A 475 12.16 -10.50 1.36
N SER A 476 12.49 -11.59 0.67
CA SER A 476 11.55 -12.56 0.13
C SER A 476 12.11 -13.96 0.28
N VAL A 477 11.24 -14.96 0.10
CA VAL A 477 11.61 -16.36 -0.05
C VAL A 477 11.31 -16.82 -1.47
N PHE A 478 11.93 -17.90 -1.92
CA PHE A 478 11.71 -18.49 -3.24
C PHE A 478 11.02 -19.84 -3.08
N GLY A 479 10.11 -20.15 -3.99
CA GLY A 479 9.37 -21.40 -3.94
C GLY A 479 9.10 -22.01 -5.31
N GLU A 480 8.82 -23.30 -5.28
CA GLU A 480 8.32 -24.07 -6.41
C GLU A 480 6.84 -24.36 -6.22
N VAL A 481 6.05 -24.11 -7.26
CA VAL A 481 4.62 -24.38 -7.27
C VAL A 481 4.38 -25.88 -7.32
N ILE A 482 3.67 -26.41 -6.31
CA ILE A 482 3.22 -27.80 -6.28
C ILE A 482 1.86 -27.90 -6.99
N GLU A 483 0.93 -27.02 -6.59
CA GLU A 483 -0.46 -27.05 -7.05
C GLU A 483 -1.00 -25.63 -7.17
N THR A 484 -1.74 -25.34 -8.25
CA THR A 484 -2.47 -24.09 -8.40
C THR A 484 -3.93 -24.32 -8.01
N LEU A 485 -4.39 -23.60 -6.98
CA LEU A 485 -5.77 -23.61 -6.53
C LEU A 485 -6.56 -22.64 -7.41
N THR A 486 -7.17 -23.20 -8.46
CA THR A 486 -7.99 -22.43 -9.41
C THR A 486 -9.39 -22.27 -8.83
N GLN A 487 -10.04 -21.13 -9.08
CA GLN A 487 -11.45 -20.95 -8.74
C GLN A 487 -12.26 -22.07 -9.39
N VAL A 488 -12.87 -22.94 -8.58
CA VAL A 488 -13.97 -23.77 -9.06
C VAL A 488 -15.06 -22.80 -9.48
N ASN A 489 -15.29 -22.69 -10.80
CA ASN A 489 -16.47 -22.01 -11.32
C ASN A 489 -17.69 -22.66 -10.65
N LEU A 490 -18.33 -21.96 -9.71
CA LEU A 490 -19.73 -22.20 -9.37
C LEU A 490 -20.58 -21.74 -10.57
N LYS A 491 -20.47 -22.44 -11.69
CA LYS A 491 -21.43 -22.35 -12.78
C LYS A 491 -22.47 -23.45 -12.57
N MET A 492 -23.64 -22.99 -12.14
CA MET A 492 -24.94 -23.64 -12.30
C MET A 492 -25.06 -25.05 -11.73
N ALA A 493 -25.59 -25.14 -10.49
CA ALA A 493 -26.40 -26.31 -10.15
C ALA A 493 -27.57 -26.36 -11.15
N PRO A 494 -27.90 -27.52 -11.74
CA PRO A 494 -29.07 -27.62 -12.59
C PRO A 494 -30.30 -27.34 -11.73
N GLU A 495 -31.11 -26.37 -12.14
CA GLU A 495 -32.45 -26.16 -11.61
C GLU A 495 -33.19 -27.49 -11.66
N LYS A 496 -33.38 -28.10 -10.49
CA LYS A 496 -34.45 -29.08 -10.33
C LYS A 496 -35.74 -28.29 -10.39
N VAL A 497 -36.31 -28.23 -11.59
CA VAL A 497 -37.71 -27.89 -11.82
C VAL A 497 -38.55 -28.83 -10.97
N CYS A 498 -39.01 -28.34 -9.82
CA CYS A 498 -40.02 -29.00 -9.03
C CYS A 498 -41.36 -28.63 -9.68
N ASN A 499 -41.88 -29.53 -10.53
CA ASN A 499 -43.25 -29.46 -11.03
C ASN A 499 -44.20 -29.57 -9.84
N GLN A 500 -44.77 -28.45 -9.42
CA GLN A 500 -46.00 -28.44 -8.65
C GLN A 500 -47.18 -28.57 -9.61
N GLU A 501 -47.81 -29.75 -9.60
CA GLU A 501 -49.23 -29.86 -9.90
C GLU A 501 -49.96 -30.64 -8.80
N LYS A 502 -50.92 -29.92 -8.20
CA LYS A 502 -52.22 -30.37 -7.68
C LYS A 502 -52.23 -31.41 -6.55
N CYS A 503 -52.54 -30.93 -5.36
CA CYS A 503 -53.73 -31.44 -4.68
C CYS A 503 -54.40 -30.32 -3.87
N SER A 504 -55.52 -29.86 -4.40
CA SER A 504 -56.49 -28.97 -3.76
C SER A 504 -57.42 -29.77 -2.85
N THR A 505 -57.59 -29.31 -1.61
CA THR A 505 -58.77 -29.46 -0.73
C THR A 505 -58.31 -29.02 0.67
N ARG A 506 -58.96 -28.18 1.48
CA ARG A 506 -60.27 -27.54 1.56
C ARG A 506 -60.11 -26.41 2.61
N PHE A 507 -60.93 -25.34 2.51
CA PHE A 507 -61.61 -24.57 3.58
C PHE A 507 -60.93 -24.45 4.96
N ASN A 508 -60.84 -23.32 5.65
CA ASN A 508 -61.52 -22.02 5.65
C ASN A 508 -60.62 -21.10 6.55
N GLN A 509 -60.32 -19.88 6.14
CA GLN A 509 -61.06 -18.64 6.48
C GLN A 509 -60.74 -18.11 7.89
N PHE A 510 -60.05 -16.96 7.90
CA PHE A 510 -60.14 -15.81 8.82
C PHE A 510 -60.17 -16.09 10.34
N ASP A 511 -59.27 -15.50 11.13
CA ASP A 511 -59.37 -14.10 11.50
C ASP A 511 -58.17 -13.57 12.30
N SER A 512 -58.03 -12.25 12.19
CA SER A 512 -57.18 -11.32 12.92
C SER A 512 -57.31 -11.37 14.44
N GLY A 513 -56.24 -11.03 15.17
CA GLY A 513 -56.37 -10.68 16.59
C GLY A 513 -55.05 -10.49 17.32
N ALA A 514 -54.70 -9.24 17.59
CA ALA A 514 -53.48 -8.75 18.22
C ALA A 514 -53.17 -9.25 19.65
N CYS A 515 -51.87 -9.13 19.96
CA CYS A 515 -51.30 -8.60 21.21
C CYS A 515 -51.32 -9.45 22.51
N SER A 516 -50.10 -9.84 22.91
CA SER A 516 -49.42 -9.37 24.15
C SER A 516 -49.12 -10.40 25.24
N LYS A 517 -47.83 -10.32 25.65
CA LYS A 517 -47.23 -10.55 26.98
C LYS A 517 -46.71 -11.94 27.37
N GLU A 518 -45.37 -11.95 27.38
CA GLU A 518 -44.43 -12.45 28.39
C GLU A 518 -44.24 -13.97 28.62
N PRO A 519 -42.98 -14.38 28.89
CA PRO A 519 -42.58 -15.78 29.00
C PRO A 519 -42.65 -16.26 30.46
N GLU A 520 -42.67 -17.59 30.66
CA GLU A 520 -42.13 -18.37 31.81
C GLU A 520 -42.83 -19.77 31.86
N PRO A 521 -42.28 -20.79 32.54
CA PRO A 521 -41.52 -21.89 31.92
C PRO A 521 -42.21 -23.25 32.10
N CYS A 522 -41.67 -24.31 31.50
CA CYS A 522 -42.11 -25.68 31.80
C CYS A 522 -40.98 -26.51 32.40
N SER A 523 -41.12 -26.74 33.71
CA SER A 523 -40.54 -27.86 34.43
C SER A 523 -41.50 -29.05 34.38
N CYS A 524 -41.01 -30.18 33.89
CA CYS A 524 -41.56 -31.48 34.21
C CYS A 524 -40.46 -32.55 34.05
N GLY A 525 -39.94 -33.02 35.18
CA GLY A 525 -39.53 -34.44 35.32
C GLY A 525 -40.71 -35.24 35.88
N PRO A 526 -40.50 -36.43 36.49
CA PRO A 526 -39.35 -37.33 36.42
C PRO A 526 -39.78 -38.80 36.13
N ASN A 527 -38.87 -39.64 35.62
CA ASN A 527 -38.73 -41.08 35.92
C ASN A 527 -37.74 -41.72 34.93
N CYS A 528 -36.55 -42.06 35.42
CA CYS A 528 -36.01 -43.44 35.43
C CYS A 528 -34.54 -43.43 35.85
N CYS A 529 -34.31 -44.12 36.97
CA CYS A 529 -33.05 -44.55 37.57
C CYS A 529 -32.17 -45.34 36.58
N GLY A 530 -30.85 -45.52 36.71
CA GLY A 530 -29.89 -45.21 37.77
C GLY A 530 -28.65 -46.12 37.63
N GLY A 531 -27.50 -45.67 38.17
CA GLY A 531 -26.29 -46.45 38.54
C GLY A 531 -25.41 -46.99 37.39
N GLN A 532 -24.07 -47.04 37.45
CA GLN A 532 -23.10 -46.82 38.53
C GLN A 532 -21.70 -46.54 37.92
N THR A 533 -20.92 -45.78 38.69
CA THR A 533 -19.48 -45.43 38.60
C THR A 533 -18.51 -46.62 38.67
N ILE A 534 -17.39 -46.56 37.92
CA ILE A 534 -16.05 -47.00 38.36
C ILE A 534 -14.98 -46.02 37.84
N LEU A 535 -14.13 -45.58 38.77
CA LEU A 535 -12.85 -44.88 38.64
C LEU A 535 -11.77 -45.83 38.06
N GLU A 536 -10.84 -45.33 37.25
CA GLU A 536 -9.48 -45.88 37.25
C GLU A 536 -8.45 -44.76 36.98
N GLU A 537 -7.65 -44.49 38.01
CA GLU A 537 -6.35 -43.83 37.93
C GLU A 537 -5.34 -44.74 37.23
N CYS A 538 -4.35 -44.16 36.56
CA CYS A 538 -3.02 -44.77 36.46
C CYS A 538 -1.94 -43.69 36.55
N THR A 539 -1.18 -43.76 37.63
CA THR A 539 0.13 -43.14 37.84
C THR A 539 1.21 -44.22 37.88
N VAL A 540 2.48 -43.78 37.94
CA VAL A 540 3.78 -44.48 38.10
C VAL A 540 4.52 -44.65 36.77
N SER A 541 5.43 -43.73 36.40
CA SER A 541 6.86 -43.56 36.80
C SER A 541 7.75 -44.74 36.37
N SER A 542 9.03 -44.65 36.03
CA SER A 542 10.07 -43.60 35.88
C SER A 542 11.35 -44.34 35.40
N ASN A 543 12.37 -43.57 34.99
CA ASN A 543 13.77 -43.94 34.67
C ASN A 543 14.04 -44.30 33.19
N ASP A 544 15.08 -43.81 32.52
CA ASP A 544 16.39 -43.36 33.03
C ASP A 544 16.94 -42.07 32.39
N SER A 545 17.79 -41.45 33.20
CA SER A 545 18.69 -40.33 32.97
C SER A 545 19.72 -40.52 31.85
N TRP A 546 20.22 -39.43 31.25
CA TRP A 546 21.66 -39.10 31.21
C TRP A 546 21.82 -37.56 31.13
N MET A 547 22.59 -37.01 32.08
CA MET A 547 23.13 -35.65 32.14
C MET A 547 24.62 -35.67 31.75
N GLU A 548 25.18 -34.46 31.60
CA GLU A 548 26.59 -34.06 31.41
C GLU A 548 27.02 -33.80 29.96
N ASP A 549 27.88 -32.84 29.63
CA ASP A 549 28.36 -31.59 30.23
C ASP A 549 29.24 -30.91 29.15
N ARG A 550 29.45 -29.60 29.28
CA ARG A 550 30.64 -28.83 28.89
C ARG A 550 31.19 -28.74 27.45
N SER A 551 31.16 -27.48 27.01
CA SER A 551 32.33 -26.65 26.67
C SER A 551 32.81 -26.55 25.21
N SER A 552 32.85 -25.30 24.76
CA SER A 552 33.93 -24.57 24.09
C SER A 552 34.74 -25.20 22.96
N LYS A 553 35.03 -24.35 21.95
CA LYS A 553 36.18 -24.39 21.02
C LYS A 553 36.03 -25.32 19.80
N ASN A 554 35.79 -24.75 18.62
CA ASN A 554 36.86 -24.19 17.78
C ASN A 554 36.40 -23.99 16.34
N LEU A 555 36.17 -22.72 16.05
CA LEU A 555 35.98 -22.11 14.74
C LEU A 555 37.32 -22.04 13.98
N ILE A 556 37.99 -23.16 13.69
CA ILE A 556 39.24 -23.23 12.88
C ILE A 556 39.37 -24.55 12.07
N GLY A 557 38.38 -25.45 12.10
CA GLY A 557 38.43 -26.72 11.35
C GLY A 557 37.76 -26.71 9.97
N TRP A 558 36.85 -25.77 9.70
CA TRP A 558 35.93 -25.88 8.56
C TRP A 558 36.38 -25.10 7.30
N LEU A 559 37.29 -24.15 7.44
CA LEU A 559 37.75 -23.28 6.33
C LEU A 559 38.89 -23.87 5.47
N LEU A 560 39.30 -25.13 5.68
CA LEU A 560 40.39 -25.75 4.93
C LEU A 560 40.10 -27.18 4.44
N ARG A 561 38.88 -27.43 3.94
CA ARG A 561 38.64 -28.60 3.08
C ARG A 561 37.94 -28.24 1.77
N LYS A 562 38.83 -28.04 0.78
CA LYS A 562 38.78 -28.68 -0.54
C LYS A 562 38.05 -27.94 -1.67
N ARG A 563 38.70 -26.87 -2.13
CA ARG A 563 38.87 -26.56 -3.56
C ARG A 563 39.97 -27.48 -4.14
N ARG A 564 39.81 -27.87 -5.42
CA ARG A 564 40.71 -28.61 -6.35
C ARG A 564 40.60 -30.15 -6.35
N ASN A 565 39.97 -30.71 -7.40
CA ASN A 565 40.68 -31.11 -8.63
C ASN A 565 39.69 -31.43 -9.76
N HIS A 566 40.22 -31.39 -10.98
CA HIS A 566 39.54 -31.21 -12.27
C HIS A 566 39.91 -32.39 -13.21
N VAL A 567 39.00 -32.75 -14.12
CA VAL A 567 39.21 -33.36 -15.47
C VAL A 567 39.34 -34.91 -15.60
N HIS A 568 38.34 -35.55 -16.25
CA HIS A 568 38.49 -36.18 -17.59
C HIS A 568 37.14 -36.59 -18.27
N LYS A 569 37.10 -36.35 -19.60
CA LYS A 569 36.14 -36.64 -20.72
C LYS A 569 35.66 -38.12 -20.83
N LYS A 570 34.61 -38.56 -21.57
CA LYS A 570 34.01 -38.18 -22.89
C LYS A 570 32.70 -39.01 -23.18
N VAL A 571 31.71 -38.40 -23.86
CA VAL A 571 30.87 -38.83 -25.04
C VAL A 571 30.02 -40.13 -24.93
N GLU A 572 28.70 -40.17 -25.22
CA GLU A 572 28.08 -40.02 -26.56
C GLU A 572 26.56 -39.68 -26.55
N ASN A 573 26.07 -39.24 -27.72
CA ASN A 573 24.82 -38.52 -28.02
C ASN A 573 23.55 -39.37 -28.14
N GLY A 574 22.38 -38.71 -28.04
CA GLY A 574 21.25 -38.98 -28.93
C GLY A 574 19.85 -38.76 -28.35
N LEU A 575 19.29 -37.55 -28.49
CA LEU A 575 17.95 -37.31 -29.08
C LEU A 575 17.62 -35.81 -29.02
N ALA A 576 17.92 -35.13 -30.13
CA ALA A 576 17.36 -33.83 -30.48
C ALA A 576 16.40 -34.07 -31.64
N LEU A 577 15.09 -33.84 -31.44
CA LEU A 577 14.19 -33.37 -32.50
C LEU A 577 12.90 -32.85 -31.84
N GLY A 578 12.78 -31.54 -31.73
CA GLY A 578 11.59 -30.92 -31.11
C GLY A 578 11.75 -29.45 -30.70
N LEU A 579 12.89 -28.80 -30.97
CA LEU A 579 13.08 -27.37 -30.68
C LEU A 579 13.84 -26.72 -31.84
N ARG A 580 13.17 -26.49 -32.97
CA ARG A 580 13.74 -25.76 -34.11
C ARG A 580 12.76 -24.78 -34.75
N LYS A 581 11.94 -24.11 -33.94
CA LYS A 581 10.99 -23.11 -34.47
C LYS A 581 10.74 -21.86 -33.62
N LYS A 582 11.64 -21.51 -32.68
CA LYS A 582 11.50 -20.27 -31.89
C LYS A 582 12.83 -19.63 -31.49
N GLN A 583 13.82 -19.66 -32.38
CA GLN A 583 15.13 -19.04 -32.16
C GLN A 583 15.59 -18.20 -33.36
N ASP A 584 14.68 -17.42 -33.95
CA ASP A 584 14.96 -16.50 -35.07
C ASP A 584 14.48 -15.05 -34.83
N TRP A 585 14.26 -14.62 -33.58
CA TRP A 585 13.97 -13.20 -33.27
C TRP A 585 14.90 -12.56 -32.23
N ALA A 586 16.11 -13.08 -32.02
CA ALA A 586 17.02 -12.49 -31.03
C ALA A 586 18.46 -12.38 -31.52
N LEU A 587 18.66 -11.92 -32.76
CA LEU A 587 19.96 -11.48 -33.28
C LEU A 587 19.78 -10.48 -34.44
N GLY A 588 19.45 -9.24 -34.09
CA GLY A 588 19.70 -8.03 -34.89
C GLY A 588 20.15 -6.97 -33.89
N GLY A 589 21.41 -6.56 -33.85
CA GLY A 589 22.07 -5.70 -34.83
C GLY A 589 22.51 -4.45 -34.07
N TRP A 590 23.70 -4.46 -33.45
CA TRP A 590 24.23 -3.29 -32.74
C TRP A 590 24.45 -2.15 -33.73
N GLY A 591 23.90 -0.99 -33.43
CA GLY A 591 24.01 0.19 -34.29
C GLY A 591 25.45 0.70 -34.36
N ILE A 592 25.74 1.47 -35.40
CA ILE A 592 27.03 2.17 -35.56
C ILE A 592 27.31 3.06 -34.35
N VAL A 593 26.26 3.64 -33.76
CA VAL A 593 26.34 4.49 -32.56
C VAL A 593 26.78 3.70 -31.32
N ASP A 594 26.24 2.49 -31.11
CA ASP A 594 26.61 1.64 -29.98
C ASP A 594 28.07 1.17 -30.05
N ARG A 595 28.53 0.86 -31.28
CA ARG A 595 29.94 0.53 -31.53
C ARG A 595 30.86 1.73 -31.29
N ALA A 596 30.46 2.92 -31.71
CA ALA A 596 31.24 4.14 -31.47
C ALA A 596 31.33 4.48 -29.98
N LEU A 597 30.25 4.30 -29.23
CA LEU A 597 30.20 4.52 -27.78
C LEU A 597 31.13 3.56 -27.03
N LEU A 598 31.12 2.27 -27.38
CA LEU A 598 32.02 1.28 -26.78
C LEU A 598 33.50 1.54 -27.09
N VAL A 599 33.81 1.97 -28.33
CA VAL A 599 35.17 2.39 -28.68
C VAL A 599 35.58 3.63 -27.89
N GLY A 600 34.70 4.61 -27.73
CA GLY A 600 34.96 5.81 -26.92
C GLY A 600 35.21 5.50 -25.44
N ILE A 601 34.45 4.56 -24.86
CA ILE A 601 34.63 4.08 -23.48
C ILE A 601 35.99 3.38 -23.33
N LEU A 602 36.35 2.50 -24.27
CA LEU A 602 37.64 1.80 -24.27
C LEU A 602 38.82 2.77 -24.38
N VAL A 603 38.76 3.74 -25.30
CA VAL A 603 39.82 4.75 -25.47
C VAL A 603 39.97 5.60 -24.21
N SER A 604 38.86 6.02 -23.59
CA SER A 604 38.87 6.80 -22.35
C SER A 604 39.51 6.02 -21.20
N PHE A 605 39.21 4.72 -21.10
CA PHE A 605 39.81 3.83 -20.11
C PHE A 605 41.33 3.73 -20.26
N PHE A 606 41.84 3.53 -21.48
CA PHE A 606 43.28 3.45 -21.73
C PHE A 606 44.01 4.78 -21.47
N ILE A 607 43.38 5.92 -21.78
CA ILE A 607 43.96 7.24 -21.47
C ILE A 607 44.08 7.43 -19.96
N ILE A 608 43.05 7.08 -19.19
CA ILE A 608 43.08 7.19 -17.72
C ILE A 608 44.21 6.32 -17.14
N VAL A 609 44.34 5.08 -17.61
CA VAL A 609 45.41 4.18 -17.16
C VAL A 609 46.79 4.75 -17.50
N ALA A 610 46.98 5.29 -18.71
CA ALA A 610 48.25 5.91 -19.12
C ALA A 610 48.60 7.13 -18.26
N VAL A 611 47.62 7.96 -17.89
CA VAL A 611 47.83 9.13 -17.01
C VAL A 611 48.21 8.68 -15.60
N ILE A 612 47.55 7.65 -15.07
CA ILE A 612 47.90 7.09 -13.74
C ILE A 612 49.33 6.56 -13.73
N ILE A 613 49.71 5.77 -14.74
CA ILE A 613 51.07 5.24 -14.87
C ILE A 613 52.08 6.40 -15.00
N HIS A 614 51.77 7.43 -15.77
CA HIS A 614 52.65 8.59 -15.91
C HIS A 614 52.83 9.35 -14.58
N LEU A 615 51.75 9.55 -13.82
CA LEU A 615 51.78 10.19 -12.52
C LEU A 615 52.60 9.36 -11.51
N GLU A 616 52.40 8.05 -11.47
CA GLU A 616 53.21 7.16 -10.63
C GLU A 616 54.70 7.22 -10.99
N PHE A 617 55.03 7.20 -12.29
CA PHE A 617 56.42 7.30 -12.76
C PHE A 617 57.06 8.64 -12.39
N ARG A 618 56.31 9.75 -12.48
CA ARG A 618 56.79 11.07 -12.02
C ARG A 618 56.99 11.14 -10.51
N THR A 619 56.15 10.45 -9.75
CA THR A 619 56.26 10.41 -8.28
C THR A 619 57.48 9.59 -7.83
N ILE A 620 57.84 8.55 -8.59
CA ILE A 620 59.03 7.73 -8.35
C ILE A 620 60.32 8.47 -8.71
N LEU A 621 60.33 9.25 -9.81
CA LEU A 621 61.49 10.06 -10.22
C LEU A 621 61.72 11.32 -9.37
N SER A 622 60.74 11.72 -8.55
CA SER A 622 60.81 12.87 -7.65
C SER A 622 61.29 12.50 -6.23
N LYS A 623 61.56 11.22 -5.96
CA LYS A 623 62.21 10.71 -4.75
C LYS A 623 63.60 10.24 -5.11
#